data_AF-A0AB73GH44-F1
#
_entry.id   AF-A0AB73GH44-F1
#
_cell.length_a   1.000
_cell.length_b   1.000
_cell.length_c   1.000
_cell.angle_alpha   90.00
_cell.angle_beta   90.00
_cell.angle_gamma   90.00
#
_symmetry.space_group_name_H-M   'P 1'
#
loop_
_entity.id
_entity.type
_entity.pdbx_description
1 polymer ?
#
loop_
_entity_poly.entity_id
_entity_poly.type
_entity_poly.pdbx_seq_one_letter_code
_entity_poly.pdbx_strand_id
1 'polypeptide(L)'
;MVYSIISFFSANSYATPNSPSIVDNKEVSICVEKYGDNSSECLGTLSDITETKLNTAYREKLYEISHYDYRQWWMGGSKQREAMKDAFIRSQKLWLEYRQDYCKSASTGAEGTKDYGAISLACLINMDIRRIDEIKMIHPDLSDG
;
A
#
# COMPACT_ATOMS: atom_id res chain seq x y z
N MET A 1 -25.47 30.85 35.89
CA MET A 1 -24.40 29.95 35.43
C MET A 1 -25.01 28.94 34.48
N VAL A 2 -24.78 29.09 33.18
CA VAL A 2 -25.19 28.10 32.16
C VAL A 2 -23.90 27.63 31.51
N TYR A 3 -23.54 26.36 31.74
CA TYR A 3 -22.36 25.75 31.17
C TYR A 3 -22.67 25.33 29.72
N SER A 4 -22.02 25.98 28.75
CA SER A 4 -22.00 25.51 27.37
C SER A 4 -21.02 24.35 27.25
N ILE A 5 -21.54 23.16 26.95
CA ILE A 5 -20.73 21.99 26.58
C ILE A 5 -20.46 22.11 25.08
N ILE A 6 -19.24 22.50 24.71
CA ILE A 6 -18.78 22.43 23.32
C ILE A 6 -18.38 20.99 23.06
N SER A 7 -19.25 20.22 22.40
CA SER A 7 -18.90 18.91 21.85
C SER A 7 -17.94 19.10 20.69
N PHE A 8 -16.68 18.74 20.91
CA PHE A 8 -15.73 18.52 19.82
C PHE A 8 -16.14 17.22 19.11
N PHE A 9 -16.75 17.35 17.94
CA PHE A 9 -16.83 16.24 17.01
C PHE A 9 -15.42 15.95 16.53
N SER A 10 -14.85 14.84 16.96
CA SER A 10 -13.70 14.22 16.30
C SER A 10 -14.14 13.90 14.87
N ALA A 11 -13.69 14.70 13.91
CA ALA A 11 -13.83 14.32 12.51
C ALA A 11 -13.04 13.02 12.32
N ASN A 12 -13.75 11.91 12.12
CA ASN A 12 -13.16 10.73 11.52
C ASN A 12 -12.53 11.19 10.20
N SER A 13 -11.19 11.12 10.10
CA SER A 13 -10.51 11.25 8.82
C SER A 13 -10.96 10.09 7.94
N TYR A 14 -12.04 10.28 7.21
CA TYR A 14 -12.29 9.52 5.99
C TYR A 14 -11.08 9.77 5.08
N ALA A 15 -10.46 8.66 4.67
CA ALA A 15 -9.33 8.54 3.75
C ALA A 15 -8.96 9.84 3.01
N THR A 16 -7.70 10.27 3.15
CA THR A 16 -7.08 11.25 2.25
C THR A 16 -7.53 10.99 0.82
N PRO A 17 -7.98 12.00 0.05
CA PRO A 17 -8.45 11.75 -1.30
C PRO A 17 -7.28 11.14 -2.07
N ASN A 18 -7.41 9.86 -2.38
CA ASN A 18 -6.56 9.23 -3.37
C ASN A 18 -6.64 10.12 -4.61
N SER A 19 -5.49 10.43 -5.21
CA SER A 19 -5.44 11.06 -6.52
C SER A 19 -6.53 10.45 -7.43
N PRO A 20 -7.27 11.25 -8.22
CA PRO A 20 -8.32 10.73 -9.09
C PRO A 20 -7.79 9.68 -10.09
N SER A 21 -6.48 9.67 -10.33
CA SER A 21 -5.79 8.74 -11.22
C SER A 21 -4.73 7.93 -10.46
N ILE A 22 -4.64 6.64 -10.75
CA ILE A 22 -3.57 5.78 -10.21
C ILE A 22 -2.19 6.22 -10.71
N VAL A 23 -2.10 6.89 -11.86
CA VAL A 23 -0.83 7.32 -12.44
C VAL A 23 -0.39 8.73 -12.01
N ASP A 24 -1.15 9.43 -11.16
CA ASP A 24 -0.68 10.71 -10.62
C ASP A 24 -0.13 10.49 -9.21
N ASN A 25 1.13 10.86 -9.01
CA ASN A 25 1.82 10.77 -7.73
C ASN A 25 2.63 12.05 -7.49
N LYS A 26 2.41 12.70 -6.34
CA LYS A 26 2.97 14.01 -6.01
C LYS A 26 4.50 13.97 -5.93
N GLU A 27 5.05 12.92 -5.34
CA GLU A 27 6.49 12.75 -5.16
C GLU A 27 7.20 12.56 -6.51
N VAL A 28 6.59 11.79 -7.43
CA VAL A 28 7.06 11.66 -8.81
C VAL A 28 7.00 13.00 -9.54
N SER A 29 5.90 13.75 -9.43
CA SER A 29 5.78 15.09 -10.03
C SER A 29 6.89 16.02 -9.54
N ILE A 30 7.21 16.02 -8.23
CA ILE A 30 8.30 16.81 -7.66
C ILE A 30 9.65 16.44 -8.28
N CYS A 31 9.94 15.14 -8.48
CA CYS A 31 11.18 14.71 -9.15
C CYS A 31 11.25 15.23 -10.59
N VAL A 32 10.17 15.10 -11.36
CA VAL A 32 10.13 15.52 -12.77
C VAL A 32 10.20 17.03 -12.91
N GLU A 33 9.45 17.79 -12.11
CA GLU A 33 9.44 19.26 -12.15
C GLU A 33 10.81 19.86 -11.79
N LYS A 34 11.51 19.26 -10.81
CA LYS A 34 12.79 19.78 -10.33
C LYS A 34 13.97 19.41 -11.23
N TYR A 35 13.98 18.18 -11.77
CA TYR A 35 15.15 17.63 -12.46
C TYR A 35 14.95 17.39 -13.96
N GLY A 36 13.72 17.47 -14.47
CA GLY A 36 13.39 17.22 -15.87
C GLY A 36 13.91 15.86 -16.34
N ASP A 37 14.67 15.88 -17.44
CA ASP A 37 15.27 14.68 -18.04
C ASP A 37 16.33 14.01 -17.14
N ASN A 38 16.85 14.72 -16.12
CA ASN A 38 17.80 14.18 -15.14
C ASN A 38 17.12 13.62 -13.87
N SER A 39 15.81 13.37 -13.90
CA SER A 39 15.05 12.90 -12.74
C SER A 39 15.27 11.43 -12.36
N SER A 40 16.05 10.68 -13.13
CA SER A 40 16.23 9.22 -12.96
C SER A 40 16.72 8.81 -11.57
N GLU A 41 17.68 9.51 -10.97
CA GLU A 41 18.19 9.22 -9.62
C GLU A 41 17.12 9.45 -8.54
N CYS A 42 16.36 10.56 -8.67
CA CYS A 42 15.26 10.89 -7.77
C CYS A 42 14.15 9.84 -7.84
N LEU A 43 13.77 9.46 -9.06
CA LEU A 43 12.76 8.43 -9.32
C LEU A 43 13.21 7.05 -8.83
N GLY A 44 14.47 6.68 -9.06
CA GLY A 44 15.05 5.43 -8.55
C GLY A 44 15.00 5.37 -7.02
N THR A 45 15.38 6.46 -6.35
CA THR A 45 15.30 6.55 -4.89
C THR A 45 13.86 6.39 -4.36
N LEU A 46 12.87 7.01 -5.03
CA LEU A 46 11.46 6.85 -4.66
C LEU A 46 10.98 5.41 -4.82
N SER A 47 11.39 4.74 -5.91
CA SER A 47 11.09 3.33 -6.15
C SER A 47 11.65 2.46 -5.03
N ASP A 48 12.94 2.62 -4.71
CA ASP A 48 13.63 1.81 -3.70
C ASP A 48 13.02 1.99 -2.30
N ILE A 49 12.72 3.24 -1.92
CA ILE A 49 12.07 3.54 -0.63
C ILE A 49 10.71 2.86 -0.55
N THR A 50 9.92 2.94 -1.61
CA THR A 50 8.53 2.42 -1.60
C THR A 50 8.50 0.90 -1.59
N GLU A 51 9.32 0.25 -2.41
CA GLU A 51 9.48 -1.22 -2.42
C GLU A 51 10.02 -1.72 -1.06
N THR A 52 10.95 -1.00 -0.45
CA THR A 52 11.47 -1.33 0.90
C THR A 52 10.35 -1.28 1.95
N LYS A 53 9.49 -0.25 1.90
CA LYS A 53 8.33 -0.13 2.81
C LYS A 53 7.33 -1.26 2.60
N LEU A 54 7.00 -1.59 1.35
CA LEU A 54 6.10 -2.72 1.03
C LEU A 54 6.64 -4.04 1.56
N ASN A 55 7.91 -4.34 1.28
CA ASN A 55 8.57 -5.57 1.73
C ASN A 55 8.66 -5.65 3.26
N THR A 56 8.84 -4.51 3.92
CA THR A 56 8.86 -4.43 5.39
C THR A 56 7.48 -4.72 5.97
N ALA A 57 6.42 -4.06 5.47
CA ALA A 57 5.04 -4.30 5.89
C ALA A 57 4.63 -5.77 5.68
N TYR A 58 5.00 -6.36 4.54
CA TYR A 58 4.77 -7.77 4.27
C TYR A 58 5.47 -8.68 5.29
N ARG A 59 6.78 -8.46 5.54
CA ARG A 59 7.56 -9.28 6.47
C ARG A 59 7.05 -9.19 7.90
N GLU A 60 6.71 -7.99 8.35
CA GLU A 60 6.15 -7.75 9.68
C GLU A 60 4.81 -8.46 9.85
N LYS A 61 3.89 -8.31 8.88
CA LYS A 61 2.60 -9.00 8.94
C LYS A 61 2.74 -10.52 8.85
N LEU A 62 3.65 -11.02 8.01
CA LEU A 62 3.93 -12.45 7.95
C LEU A 62 4.46 -12.99 9.29
N TYR A 63 5.34 -12.23 9.95
CA TYR A 63 5.85 -12.57 11.27
C TYR A 63 4.72 -12.62 12.30
N GLU A 64 3.87 -11.61 12.33
CA GLU A 64 2.70 -11.52 13.21
C GLU A 64 1.76 -12.73 13.03
N ILE A 65 1.35 -13.04 11.79
CA ILE A 65 0.52 -14.21 11.49
C ILE A 65 1.20 -15.51 11.93
N SER A 66 2.50 -15.64 11.67
CA SER A 66 3.24 -16.89 11.95
C SER A 66 3.40 -17.16 13.46
N HIS A 67 3.46 -16.11 14.27
CA HIS A 67 3.68 -16.21 15.72
C HIS A 67 2.41 -15.99 16.54
N TYR A 68 1.27 -15.76 15.89
CA TYR A 68 0.00 -15.58 16.58
C TYR A 68 -0.38 -16.82 17.41
N ASP A 69 -0.85 -16.58 18.64
CA ASP A 69 -1.40 -17.62 19.51
C ASP A 69 -2.82 -17.98 19.05
N TYR A 70 -2.89 -18.97 18.16
CA TYR A 70 -4.16 -19.46 17.59
C TYR A 70 -5.17 -19.96 18.63
N ARG A 71 -4.78 -20.19 19.89
CA ARG A 71 -5.69 -20.57 20.98
C ARG A 71 -6.65 -19.43 21.37
N GLN A 72 -6.35 -18.21 20.94
CA GLN A 72 -7.22 -17.04 21.11
C GLN A 72 -8.45 -17.10 20.19
N TRP A 73 -8.41 -17.86 19.09
CA TRP A 73 -9.57 -18.09 18.25
C TRP A 73 -10.53 -19.11 18.86
N TRP A 74 -11.83 -18.84 18.78
CA TRP A 74 -12.85 -19.84 19.12
C TRP A 74 -12.69 -21.08 18.23
N MET A 75 -12.43 -22.23 18.85
CA MET A 75 -12.10 -23.48 18.14
C MET A 75 -10.88 -23.36 17.20
N GLY A 76 -9.97 -22.44 17.51
CA GLY A 76 -8.74 -22.20 16.77
C GLY A 76 -7.74 -23.34 16.87
N GLY A 77 -7.16 -23.71 15.74
CA GLY A 77 -6.09 -24.68 15.65
C GLY A 77 -4.91 -24.14 14.85
N SER A 78 -3.77 -24.83 14.97
CA SER A 78 -2.58 -24.52 14.18
C SER A 78 -2.88 -24.53 12.67
N LYS A 79 -3.76 -25.43 12.21
CA LYS A 79 -4.18 -25.52 10.80
C LYS A 79 -4.78 -24.21 10.28
N GLN A 80 -5.60 -23.52 11.07
CA GLN A 80 -6.21 -22.25 10.68
C GLN A 80 -5.14 -21.15 10.52
N ARG A 81 -4.14 -21.12 11.40
CA ARG A 81 -3.04 -20.14 11.33
C ARG A 81 -2.17 -20.40 10.11
N GLU A 82 -1.83 -21.67 9.86
CA GLU A 82 -1.09 -22.04 8.65
C GLU A 82 -1.87 -21.69 7.38
N ALA A 83 -3.19 -21.92 7.35
CA ALA A 83 -4.04 -21.52 6.22
C ALA A 83 -4.06 -20.00 6.00
N MET A 84 -4.15 -19.20 7.07
CA MET A 84 -4.05 -17.73 6.98
C MET A 84 -2.69 -17.29 6.43
N LYS A 85 -1.61 -17.89 6.94
CA LYS A 85 -0.23 -17.63 6.48
C LYS A 85 -0.06 -17.94 5.00
N ASP A 86 -0.51 -19.12 4.57
CA ASP A 86 -0.39 -19.56 3.18
C ASP A 86 -1.24 -18.69 2.24
N ALA A 87 -2.46 -18.31 2.67
CA ALA A 87 -3.30 -17.38 1.94
C ALA A 87 -2.65 -15.99 1.83
N PHE A 88 -2.03 -15.48 2.90
CA PHE A 88 -1.33 -14.20 2.91
C PHE A 88 -0.15 -14.19 1.93
N ILE A 89 0.73 -15.20 2.00
CA ILE A 89 1.88 -15.37 1.09
C ILE A 89 1.40 -15.45 -0.35
N ARG A 90 0.40 -16.29 -0.63
CA ARG A 90 -0.16 -16.44 -1.98
C ARG A 90 -0.80 -15.15 -2.49
N SER A 91 -1.50 -14.42 -1.62
CA SER A 91 -2.11 -13.14 -1.98
C SER A 91 -1.07 -12.11 -2.38
N GLN A 92 0.06 -12.03 -1.66
CA GLN A 92 1.14 -11.10 -1.99
C GLN A 92 1.78 -11.44 -3.33
N LYS A 93 2.02 -12.73 -3.60
CA LYS A 93 2.57 -13.17 -4.89
C LYS A 93 1.67 -12.77 -6.07
N LEU A 94 0.37 -13.10 -5.98
CA LEU A 94 -0.59 -12.78 -7.04
C LEU A 94 -0.76 -11.27 -7.19
N TRP A 95 -0.72 -10.53 -6.08
CA TRP A 95 -0.82 -9.09 -6.09
C TRP A 95 0.36 -8.42 -6.82
N LEU A 96 1.58 -8.95 -6.69
CA LEU A 96 2.74 -8.43 -7.43
C LEU A 96 2.59 -8.60 -8.94
N GLU A 97 2.02 -9.72 -9.40
CA GLU A 97 1.70 -9.95 -10.82
C GLU A 97 0.61 -8.97 -11.28
N TYR A 98 -0.48 -8.86 -10.51
CA TYR A 98 -1.56 -7.90 -10.76
C TYR A 98 -1.07 -6.44 -10.82
N ARG A 99 -0.18 -6.03 -9.91
CA ARG A 99 0.41 -4.68 -9.88
C ARG A 99 1.05 -4.33 -11.22
N GLN A 100 1.84 -5.25 -11.78
CA GLN A 100 2.55 -5.02 -13.03
C GLN A 100 1.58 -4.89 -14.21
N ASP A 101 0.65 -5.83 -14.35
CA ASP A 101 -0.33 -5.83 -15.44
C ASP A 101 -1.27 -4.62 -15.37
N TYR A 102 -1.72 -4.29 -14.15
CA TYR A 102 -2.56 -3.14 -13.91
C TYR A 102 -1.84 -1.83 -14.26
N CYS A 103 -0.60 -1.64 -13.81
CA CYS A 103 0.15 -0.43 -14.10
C CYS A 103 0.57 -0.31 -15.55
N LYS A 104 0.83 -1.43 -16.24
CA LYS A 104 0.97 -1.44 -17.70
C LYS A 104 -0.31 -0.89 -18.35
N SER A 105 -1.47 -1.48 -18.04
CA SER A 105 -2.75 -1.04 -18.59
C SER A 105 -3.06 0.43 -18.30
N ALA A 106 -2.75 0.91 -17.09
CA ALA A 106 -3.03 2.29 -16.67
C ALA A 106 -2.11 3.32 -17.33
N SER A 107 -0.89 2.92 -17.73
CA SER A 107 0.13 3.80 -18.30
C SER A 107 0.30 3.69 -19.81
N THR A 108 -0.30 2.68 -20.47
CA THR A 108 -0.15 2.44 -21.91
C THR A 108 -0.52 3.64 -22.77
N GLY A 109 -1.46 4.49 -22.35
CA GLY A 109 -1.81 5.72 -23.06
C GLY A 109 -0.64 6.72 -23.21
N ALA A 110 0.40 6.60 -22.38
CA ALA A 110 1.61 7.41 -22.44
C ALA A 110 2.77 6.74 -23.17
N GLU A 111 2.61 5.51 -23.69
CA GLU A 111 3.68 4.83 -24.44
C GLU A 111 4.15 5.65 -25.63
N GLY A 112 5.47 5.70 -25.84
CA GLY A 112 6.10 6.51 -26.87
C GLY A 112 6.30 7.99 -26.51
N THR A 113 5.84 8.42 -25.32
CA THR A 113 6.16 9.74 -24.76
C THR A 113 7.36 9.67 -23.82
N LYS A 114 8.04 10.80 -23.60
CA LYS A 114 9.13 10.91 -22.63
C LYS A 114 8.67 10.71 -21.17
N ASP A 115 7.38 10.87 -20.91
CA ASP A 115 6.81 10.83 -19.56
C ASP A 115 6.39 9.41 -19.14
N TYR A 116 6.38 8.44 -20.06
CA TYR A 116 5.94 7.05 -19.81
C TYR A 116 6.60 6.43 -18.58
N GLY A 117 7.91 6.59 -18.41
CA GLY A 117 8.65 6.02 -17.28
C GLY A 117 8.16 6.57 -15.93
N ALA A 118 7.95 7.89 -15.84
CA ALA A 118 7.46 8.54 -14.63
C ALA A 118 6.01 8.16 -14.33
N ILE A 119 5.15 8.12 -15.36
CA ILE A 119 3.73 7.75 -15.26
C ILE A 119 3.58 6.29 -14.79
N SER A 120 4.36 5.36 -15.36
CA SER A 120 4.36 3.96 -14.94
C SER A 120 4.83 3.81 -13.49
N LEU A 121 5.92 4.49 -13.12
CA LEU A 121 6.44 4.46 -11.75
C LEU A 121 5.45 5.04 -10.74
N ALA A 122 4.76 6.14 -11.07
CA ALA A 122 3.72 6.71 -10.23
C ALA A 122 2.61 5.70 -9.90
N CYS A 123 2.19 4.91 -10.90
CA CYS A 123 1.25 3.82 -10.66
C CYS A 123 1.81 2.76 -9.71
N LEU A 124 3.04 2.29 -9.92
CA LEU A 124 3.67 1.30 -9.06
C LEU A 124 3.74 1.78 -7.60
N ILE A 125 4.19 3.02 -7.38
CA ILE A 125 4.27 3.62 -6.04
C ILE A 125 2.89 3.71 -5.38
N ASN A 126 1.88 4.17 -6.11
CA ASN A 126 0.52 4.30 -5.57
C ASN A 126 -0.09 2.92 -5.24
N MET A 127 0.18 1.90 -6.06
CA MET A 127 -0.24 0.53 -5.80
C MET A 127 0.43 -0.02 -4.54
N ASP A 128 1.73 0.21 -4.37
CA ASP A 128 2.47 -0.21 -3.17
C ASP A 128 1.92 0.43 -1.90
N ILE A 129 1.62 1.73 -1.94
CA ILE A 129 1.00 2.45 -0.81
C ILE A 129 -0.35 1.81 -0.44
N ARG A 130 -1.22 1.57 -1.42
CA ARG A 130 -2.52 0.91 -1.18
C ARG A 130 -2.36 -0.47 -0.58
N ARG A 131 -1.38 -1.24 -1.07
CA ARG A 131 -1.13 -2.59 -0.56
C ARG A 131 -0.59 -2.60 0.86
N ILE A 132 0.25 -1.62 1.22
CA ILE A 132 0.68 -1.45 2.61
C ILE A 132 -0.53 -1.24 3.52
N ASP A 133 -1.50 -0.44 3.09
CA ASP A 133 -2.73 -0.21 3.87
C ASP A 133 -3.60 -1.47 3.95
N GLU A 134 -3.77 -2.21 2.86
CA GLU A 134 -4.45 -3.53 2.88
C GLU A 134 -3.75 -4.53 3.82
N ILE A 135 -2.42 -4.59 3.80
CA ILE A 135 -1.63 -5.46 4.67
C ILE A 135 -1.89 -5.12 6.14
N LYS A 136 -1.95 -3.83 6.48
CA LYS A 136 -2.21 -3.37 7.86
C LYS A 136 -3.58 -3.79 8.37
N MET A 137 -4.59 -3.85 7.49
CA MET A 137 -5.96 -4.25 7.82
C MET A 137 -6.12 -5.76 8.09
N ILE A 138 -5.08 -6.57 7.86
CA ILE A 138 -5.11 -8.01 8.16
C ILE A 138 -4.76 -8.20 9.64
N HIS A 139 -5.74 -8.55 10.46
CA HIS A 139 -5.54 -8.75 11.90
C HIS A 139 -5.79 -10.22 12.27
N PRO A 140 -4.77 -10.95 12.74
CA PRO A 140 -4.96 -12.30 13.25
C PRO A 140 -5.89 -12.34 14.46
N ASP A 141 -5.98 -11.30 15.28
CA ASP A 141 -6.75 -11.31 16.51
C ASP A 141 -8.25 -10.98 16.38
N LEU A 142 -8.74 -10.67 15.17
CA LEU A 142 -10.12 -10.23 14.92
C LEU A 142 -10.61 -9.13 15.88
N SER A 143 -9.70 -8.44 16.59
CA SER A 143 -10.05 -7.23 17.31
C SER A 143 -10.47 -6.22 16.24
N ASP A 144 -11.57 -5.50 16.50
CA ASP A 144 -11.95 -4.40 15.63
C ASP A 144 -10.71 -3.49 15.53
N GLY A 145 -10.21 -3.29 14.31
CA GLY A 145 -9.00 -2.50 14.05
C GLY A 145 -9.04 -1.10 14.64
#